data_AF-A0A7J5XDK1-F1
#
_entry.id   AF-A0A7J5XDK1-F1
#
_cell.length_a   1.000
_cell.length_b   1.000
_cell.length_c   1.000
_cell.angle_alpha   90.00
_cell.angle_beta   90.00
_cell.angle_gamma   90.00
#
_symmetry.space_group_name_H-M   'P 1'
#
loop_
_entity.id
_entity.type
_entity.pdbx_description
1 polymer ?
#
loop_
_entity_poly.entity_id
_entity_poly.type
_entity_poly.pdbx_seq_one_letter_code
_entity_poly.pdbx_strand_id
1 'polypeptide(L)'
;MNLDFLSMHRRAIQHVKENIFTTEGGVRRGIPNVLVVLTDGRSQDDVNKVSKEMQMEGYIVFAIGFADADYGELVSIASKPSDRHVFFVDDLDAFAKIEEKLVTFV
;
A
#
# COMPACT_ATOMS: atom_id res chain seq x y z
N MET A 1 24.72 -7.83 11.85
CA MET A 1 23.44 -7.22 12.27
C MET A 1 22.44 -7.59 11.21
N ASN A 2 21.59 -8.60 11.47
CA ASN A 2 20.56 -9.02 10.53
C ASN A 2 19.46 -7.96 10.52
N LEU A 3 19.06 -7.53 9.33
CA LEU A 3 18.00 -6.56 9.08
C LEU A 3 16.60 -7.19 9.12
N ASP A 4 16.40 -8.25 9.92
CA ASP A 4 15.08 -8.83 10.15
C ASP A 4 14.30 -7.99 11.17
N PHE A 5 14.13 -6.69 10.90
CA PHE A 5 13.09 -5.91 11.54
C PHE A 5 11.76 -6.56 11.17
N LEU A 6 11.08 -7.16 12.15
CA LEU A 6 9.73 -7.71 11.99
C LEU A 6 8.86 -6.72 11.21
N SER A 7 8.54 -7.02 9.96
CA SER A 7 7.75 -6.12 9.14
C SER A 7 6.29 -6.17 9.59
N MET A 8 5.75 -5.03 10.04
CA MET A 8 4.42 -4.91 10.63
C MET A 8 3.52 -3.98 9.81
N HIS A 9 3.25 -4.43 8.58
CA HIS A 9 2.48 -3.71 7.59
C HIS A 9 1.10 -3.33 8.12
N ARG A 10 0.42 -4.20 8.88
CA ARG A 10 -0.93 -3.91 9.40
C ARG A 10 -0.90 -2.68 10.32
N ARG A 11 0.11 -2.57 11.19
CA ARG A 11 0.24 -1.41 12.10
C ARG A 11 0.52 -0.12 11.35
N ALA A 12 1.37 -0.17 10.32
CA ALA A 12 1.65 0.98 9.48
C ALA A 12 0.38 1.46 8.76
N ILE A 13 -0.35 0.54 8.12
CA ILE A 13 -1.60 0.83 7.42
C ILE A 13 -2.65 1.38 8.40
N GLN A 14 -2.78 0.79 9.59
CA GLN A 14 -3.69 1.29 10.64
C GLN A 14 -3.32 2.72 11.08
N HIS A 15 -2.04 2.98 11.31
CA HIS A 15 -1.58 4.29 11.73
C HIS A 15 -1.92 5.37 10.70
N VAL A 16 -1.71 5.07 9.42
CA VAL A 16 -2.08 5.98 8.32
C VAL A 16 -3.58 6.24 8.32
N LYS A 17 -4.41 5.19 8.42
CA LYS A 17 -5.87 5.33 8.49
C LYS A 17 -6.32 6.21 9.66
N GLU A 18 -5.77 6.01 10.85
CA GLU A 18 -6.24 6.67 12.08
C GLU A 18 -5.67 8.08 12.30
N ASN A 19 -4.48 8.38 11.77
CA ASN A 19 -3.76 9.60 12.15
C ASN A 19 -3.46 10.51 10.95
N ILE A 20 -3.26 9.94 9.76
CA ILE A 20 -2.89 10.70 8.56
C ILE A 20 -4.11 11.01 7.72
N PHE A 21 -4.95 10.01 7.44
CA PHE A 21 -6.21 10.20 6.70
C PHE A 21 -7.35 10.70 7.59
N THR A 22 -7.09 11.80 8.28
CA THR A 22 -8.05 12.51 9.13
C THR A 22 -8.41 13.86 8.52
N THR A 23 -9.47 14.50 9.01
CA THR A 23 -9.83 15.84 8.54
C THR A 23 -8.73 16.84 8.89
N GLU A 24 -8.14 16.69 10.07
CA GLU A 24 -7.01 17.45 10.59
C GLU A 24 -5.73 17.18 9.78
N GLY A 25 -5.56 15.95 9.26
CA GLY A 25 -4.50 15.55 8.36
C GLY A 25 -4.67 16.03 6.91
N GLY A 26 -5.75 16.78 6.61
CA GLY A 26 -5.96 17.40 5.31
C GLY A 26 -6.78 16.59 4.31
N VAL A 27 -7.49 15.54 4.75
CA VAL A 27 -8.43 14.80 3.89
C VAL A 27 -9.53 15.74 3.36
N ARG A 28 -9.81 15.62 2.06
CA ARG A 28 -10.79 16.45 1.36
C ARG A 28 -12.03 15.62 1.05
N ARG A 29 -13.21 16.12 1.43
CA ARG A 29 -14.48 15.47 1.10
C ARG A 29 -14.68 15.39 -0.41
N GLY A 30 -15.14 14.24 -0.89
CA GLY A 30 -15.41 14.00 -2.31
C GLY A 30 -14.16 13.73 -3.16
N ILE A 31 -12.97 13.72 -2.57
CA ILE A 31 -11.72 13.34 -3.24
C ILE A 31 -11.26 11.97 -2.70
N PRO A 32 -10.98 10.98 -3.56
CA PRO A 32 -10.44 9.69 -3.11
C PRO A 32 -9.11 9.84 -2.37
N ASN A 33 -8.96 9.09 -1.28
CA ASN A 33 -7.68 8.95 -0.61
C ASN A 33 -6.88 7.82 -1.27
N VAL A 34 -5.63 8.09 -1.61
CA VAL A 34 -4.73 7.13 -2.26
C VAL A 34 -3.61 6.77 -1.29
N LEU A 35 -3.45 5.48 -1.02
CA LEU A 35 -2.33 4.91 -0.26
C LEU A 35 -1.40 4.15 -1.22
N VAL A 36 -0.11 4.42 -1.14
CA VAL A 36 0.93 3.64 -1.83
C VAL A 36 1.77 2.94 -0.77
N VAL A 37 1.75 1.60 -0.78
CA VAL A 37 2.53 0.75 0.13
C VAL A 37 3.74 0.20 -0.62
N LEU A 38 4.93 0.41 -0.08
CA LEU A 38 6.17 -0.19 -0.60
C LEU A 38 6.69 -1.22 0.41
N THR A 39 7.03 -2.42 -0.06
CA THR A 39 7.58 -3.49 0.80
C THR A 39 8.42 -4.49 0.03
N ASP A 40 9.39 -5.12 0.69
CA ASP A 40 10.29 -6.15 0.17
C ASP A 40 9.97 -7.58 0.62
N GLY A 41 8.94 -7.76 1.46
CA GLY A 41 8.77 -9.04 2.12
C GLY A 41 7.39 -9.25 2.72
N ARG A 42 7.27 -10.37 3.43
CA ARG A 42 6.02 -10.78 4.06
C ARG A 42 5.89 -10.17 5.46
N SER A 43 4.74 -9.59 5.77
CA SER A 43 4.47 -9.12 7.13
C SER A 43 4.35 -10.28 8.12
N GLN A 44 4.73 -9.98 9.35
CA GLN A 44 4.57 -10.85 10.50
C GLN A 44 3.20 -10.65 11.19
N ASP A 45 2.36 -9.72 10.71
CA ASP A 45 1.00 -9.54 11.18
C ASP A 45 -0.05 -9.51 10.05
N ASP A 46 -1.31 -9.81 10.42
CA ASP A 46 -2.39 -9.97 9.44
C ASP A 46 -2.86 -8.62 8.88
N VAL A 47 -2.42 -8.32 7.66
CA VAL A 47 -2.76 -7.10 6.91
C VAL A 47 -4.18 -7.09 6.35
N ASN A 48 -4.83 -8.26 6.24
CA ASN A 48 -6.03 -8.42 5.42
C ASN A 48 -7.19 -7.57 5.95
N LYS A 49 -7.40 -7.57 7.27
CA LYS A 49 -8.54 -6.88 7.88
C LYS A 49 -8.48 -5.37 7.62
N VAL A 50 -7.37 -4.73 7.98
CA VAL A 50 -7.22 -3.28 7.85
C VAL A 50 -7.23 -2.83 6.38
N SER A 51 -6.56 -3.60 5.51
CA SER A 51 -6.53 -3.31 4.06
C SER A 51 -7.92 -3.39 3.45
N LYS A 52 -8.69 -4.42 3.80
CA LYS A 52 -10.07 -4.58 3.32
C LYS A 52 -10.98 -3.46 3.83
N GLU A 53 -10.84 -3.05 5.10
CA GLU A 53 -11.59 -1.91 5.63
C GLU A 53 -11.32 -0.63 4.84
N MET A 54 -10.06 -0.31 4.57
CA MET A 54 -9.71 0.85 3.74
C MET A 54 -10.30 0.73 2.34
N GLN A 55 -10.20 -0.42 1.69
CA GLN A 55 -10.79 -0.62 0.36
C GLN A 55 -12.32 -0.41 0.37
N MET A 56 -13.02 -0.90 1.40
CA MET A 56 -14.47 -0.72 1.55
C MET A 56 -14.88 0.72 1.85
N GLU A 57 -14.02 1.49 2.52
CA GLU A 57 -14.21 2.91 2.80
C GLU A 57 -13.88 3.82 1.58
N GLY A 58 -13.49 3.23 0.45
CA GLY A 58 -13.23 3.95 -0.80
C GLY A 58 -11.80 4.46 -0.97
N TYR A 59 -10.87 4.00 -0.13
CA TYR A 59 -9.45 4.24 -0.33
C TYR A 59 -8.95 3.43 -1.52
N ILE A 60 -8.08 4.03 -2.33
CA ILE A 60 -7.35 3.35 -3.40
C ILE A 60 -5.99 2.96 -2.85
N VAL A 61 -5.70 1.67 -2.79
CA VAL A 61 -4.44 1.16 -2.25
C VAL A 61 -3.62 0.53 -3.38
N PHE A 62 -2.43 1.07 -3.61
CA PHE A 62 -1.41 0.49 -4.47
C PHE A 62 -0.38 -0.23 -3.62
N ALA A 63 0.01 -1.44 -4.02
CA ALA A 63 1.08 -2.19 -3.36
C ALA A 63 2.23 -2.43 -4.33
N ILE A 64 3.43 -2.02 -3.93
CA ILE A 64 4.65 -2.08 -4.71
C ILE A 64 5.63 -3.00 -3.97
N GLY A 65 5.86 -4.17 -4.54
CA GLY A 65 6.86 -5.13 -4.08
C GLY A 65 8.22 -4.84 -4.71
N PHE A 66 9.30 -5.02 -3.95
CA PHE A 66 10.66 -5.13 -4.51
C PHE A 66 11.37 -6.36 -3.98
N ALA A 67 12.43 -6.80 -4.68
CA ALA A 67 13.16 -8.03 -4.36
C ALA A 67 12.24 -9.26 -4.16
N ASP A 68 12.20 -9.84 -2.96
CA ASP A 68 11.51 -11.10 -2.64
C ASP A 68 10.09 -10.90 -2.08
N ALA A 69 9.42 -9.78 -2.42
CA ALA A 69 8.10 -9.45 -1.91
C ALA A 69 7.05 -10.55 -2.23
N ASP A 70 6.20 -10.85 -1.24
CA ASP A 70 5.16 -11.87 -1.38
C ASP A 70 3.97 -11.33 -2.19
N TYR A 71 3.75 -11.86 -3.40
CA TYR A 71 2.66 -11.42 -4.26
C TYR A 71 1.28 -11.59 -3.62
N GLY A 72 1.07 -12.66 -2.84
CA GLY A 72 -0.19 -12.92 -2.17
C GLY A 72 -0.53 -11.82 -1.16
N GLU A 73 0.47 -11.35 -0.43
CA GLU A 73 0.36 -10.22 0.49
C GLU A 73 0.14 -8.89 -0.24
N LEU A 74 0.88 -8.62 -1.32
CA LEU A 74 0.64 -7.42 -2.12
C LEU A 74 -0.81 -7.37 -2.65
N VAL A 75 -1.33 -8.52 -3.11
CA VAL A 75 -2.71 -8.68 -3.60
C VAL A 75 -3.75 -8.49 -2.50
N SER A 76 -3.41 -8.77 -1.24
CA SER A 76 -4.32 -8.59 -0.12
C SER A 76 -4.33 -7.17 0.43
N ILE A 77 -3.21 -6.45 0.28
CA ILE A 77 -3.09 -5.03 0.59
C ILE A 77 -3.78 -4.17 -0.48
N ALA A 78 -3.50 -4.45 -1.76
CA ALA A 78 -3.91 -3.61 -2.88
C ALA A 78 -5.41 -3.70 -3.22
N SER A 79 -5.94 -2.60 -3.75
CA SER A 79 -7.31 -2.52 -4.28
C SER A 79 -7.51 -3.44 -5.49
N LYS A 80 -8.78 -3.78 -5.75
CA LYS A 80 -9.17 -4.53 -6.96
C LYS A 80 -9.44 -3.58 -8.14
N PRO A 81 -9.21 -4.05 -9.39
CA PRO A 81 -8.58 -5.32 -9.76
C PRO A 81 -7.06 -5.26 -9.53
N SER A 82 -6.46 -6.37 -9.11
CA SER A 82 -5.07 -6.39 -8.62
C SER A 82 -4.04 -6.12 -9.71
N ASP A 83 -4.34 -6.44 -10.97
CA ASP A 83 -3.50 -6.14 -12.14
C ASP A 83 -3.28 -4.62 -12.37
N ARG A 84 -4.15 -3.77 -11.82
CA ARG A 84 -4.01 -2.31 -11.87
C ARG A 84 -3.37 -1.69 -10.62
N HIS A 85 -3.24 -2.45 -9.54
CA HIS A 85 -2.85 -1.89 -8.23
C HIS A 85 -1.66 -2.59 -7.57
N VAL A 86 -1.20 -3.72 -8.12
CA VAL A 86 -0.02 -4.44 -7.65
C VAL A 86 1.10 -4.29 -8.67
N PHE A 87 2.27 -3.88 -8.19
CA PHE A 87 3.46 -3.74 -9.01
C PHE A 87 4.66 -4.42 -8.36
N PHE A 88 5.56 -4.92 -9.19
CA PHE A 88 6.90 -5.33 -8.77
C PHE A 88 7.92 -4.40 -9.41
N VAL A 89 8.93 -4.01 -8.63
CA VAL A 89 10.09 -3.26 -9.11
C VAL A 89 11.37 -3.97 -8.76
N ASP A 90 12.31 -3.93 -9.69
CA ASP A 90 13.62 -4.54 -9.51
C ASP A 90 14.51 -3.69 -8.57
N ASP A 91 14.31 -2.37 -8.55
CA ASP A 91 14.97 -1.41 -7.67
C ASP A 91 14.11 -0.16 -7.43
N LEU A 92 14.54 0.73 -6.54
CA LEU A 92 13.84 2.00 -6.28
C LEU A 92 13.90 2.96 -7.48
N ASP A 93 14.87 2.84 -8.38
CA ASP A 93 14.95 3.68 -9.58
C ASP A 93 13.82 3.33 -10.57
N ALA A 94 13.32 2.10 -10.55
CA ALA A 94 12.12 1.67 -11.26
C ALA A 94 10.83 2.28 -10.68
N PHE A 95 10.85 2.92 -9.51
CA PHE A 95 9.70 3.67 -8.99
C PHE A 95 9.27 4.81 -9.92
N ALA A 96 10.21 5.43 -10.65
CA ALA A 96 9.89 6.45 -11.66
C ALA A 96 8.94 5.92 -12.74
N LYS A 97 9.03 4.64 -13.10
CA LYS A 97 8.11 4.00 -14.07
C LYS A 97 6.74 3.70 -13.47
N ILE A 98 6.65 3.56 -12.15
CA ILE A 98 5.38 3.39 -11.46
C ILE A 98 4.66 4.72 -11.30
N GLU A 99 5.40 5.80 -11.05
CA GLU A 99 4.84 7.15 -10.93
C GLU A 99 3.93 7.50 -12.12
N GLU A 100 4.37 7.25 -13.36
CA GLU A 100 3.55 7.48 -14.56
C GLU A 100 2.22 6.69 -14.55
N LYS A 101 2.24 5.46 -14.03
CA LYS A 101 1.04 4.62 -13.91
C LYS A 101 0.11 5.09 -12.80
N LEU A 102 0.66 5.58 -11.69
CA LEU A 102 -0.10 6.10 -10.56
C LEU A 102 -0.78 7.43 -10.91
N VAL A 103 -0.06 8.31 -11.61
CA VAL A 103 -0.58 9.61 -12.05
C VAL A 103 -1.72 9.46 -13.05
N THR A 104 -1.70 8.40 -13.88
CA THR A 104 -2.78 8.15 -14.85
C THR A 104 -4.08 7.67 -14.17
N PHE A 105 -4.06 7.33 -12.88
CA PHE A 105 -5.25 6.86 -12.15
C PHE A 105 -6.13 8.00 -11.61
N VAL A 106 -5.55 9.20 -11.42
CA VAL A 106 -6.22 10.42 -10.92
C VAL A 106 -6.58 11.36 -12.07
#